data_AF-A0A7X6CXR5-F1
#
_entry.id   AF-A0A7X6CXR5-F1
#
_cell.length_a   1.000
_cell.length_b   1.000
_cell.length_c   1.000
_cell.angle_alpha   90.00
_cell.angle_beta   90.00
_cell.angle_gamma   90.00
#
_symmetry.space_group_name_H-M   'P 1'
#
loop_
_entity.id
_entity.type
_entity.pdbx_description
1 polymer ?
#
loop_
_entity_poly.entity_id
_entity_poly.type
_entity_poly.pdbx_seq_one_letter_code
_entity_poly.pdbx_strand_id
1 'polypeptide(L)'
;MTTTDGVPGWFPGGPPRPTAGVRLFCLPYAGGGASAYHDWPEALGPEVDVVPLQPPGRGERRDEPPHRDMARLVADAAEALAPRLDGTPYVLFGHSMGALVAYELACRLRELGTTAPEQLIVSSHRAPQARWPGYTDDTVSETQAAEMLRLFAGPSPDAPGPAGPVRPLLISDLTLCARYHHHDHDPLTMPLTALGGARDPLVPPATLAAWRVHTTGPFRRRLLPGGHFPLRDRLAPVRELLRTARPAQPAGRPPGEPRPATAAGGTRGPHRHHAARRTRPAEEHDRAGGER
;
A
#
# COMPACT_ATOMS: atom_id res chain seq x y z
N MET A 1 25.79 6.94 2.62
CA MET A 1 24.42 7.32 2.19
C MET A 1 24.23 6.78 0.80
N THR A 2 23.76 5.54 0.69
CA THR A 2 23.42 4.89 -0.58
C THR A 2 21.96 5.22 -0.88
N THR A 3 21.73 5.97 -1.96
CA THR A 3 20.40 6.22 -2.51
C THR A 3 19.84 4.89 -3.00
N THR A 4 18.80 4.40 -2.32
CA THR A 4 17.91 3.33 -2.79
C THR A 4 17.02 3.89 -3.90
N ASP A 5 17.62 4.23 -5.04
CA ASP A 5 16.86 4.63 -6.21
C ASP A 5 16.35 3.37 -6.91
N GLY A 6 15.19 2.89 -6.44
CA GLY A 6 14.33 2.04 -7.27
C GLY A 6 14.02 2.74 -8.61
N VAL A 7 13.55 1.97 -9.60
CA VAL A 7 13.30 2.45 -10.97
C VAL A 7 12.68 3.87 -10.96
N PRO A 8 13.38 4.89 -11.50
CA PRO A 8 12.94 6.28 -11.42
C PRO A 8 11.50 6.47 -11.95
N GLY A 9 10.72 7.31 -11.27
CA GLY A 9 9.42 7.79 -11.78
C GLY A 9 8.16 7.06 -11.29
N TRP A 10 8.25 5.86 -10.70
CA TRP A 10 7.05 5.12 -10.23
C TRP A 10 6.34 5.77 -9.04
N PHE A 11 7.07 6.53 -8.22
CA PHE A 11 6.53 7.20 -7.03
C PHE A 11 7.03 8.65 -7.01
N PRO A 12 6.38 9.55 -7.78
CA PRO A 12 6.76 10.95 -7.82
C PRO A 12 6.43 11.62 -6.48
N GLY A 13 7.36 12.41 -5.97
CA GLY A 13 7.20 13.08 -4.69
C GLY A 13 8.54 13.57 -4.14
N GLY A 14 8.46 14.44 -3.13
CA GLY A 14 9.62 14.89 -2.37
C GLY A 14 10.19 13.79 -1.46
N PRO A 15 11.28 14.08 -0.73
CA PRO A 15 11.87 13.12 0.20
C PRO A 15 10.84 12.63 1.23
N PRO A 16 11.01 11.41 1.78
CA PRO A 16 10.17 10.89 2.84
C PRO A 16 9.95 11.91 3.96
N ARG A 17 8.72 12.03 4.46
CA ARG A 17 8.41 12.90 5.60
C ARG A 17 8.93 12.26 6.89
N PRO A 18 10.00 12.79 7.52
CA PRO A 18 10.64 12.11 8.66
C PRO A 18 9.75 12.03 9.91
N THR A 19 8.73 12.88 9.98
CA THR A 19 7.75 12.95 11.08
C THR A 19 6.49 12.11 10.83
N ALA A 20 6.37 11.48 9.66
CA ALA A 20 5.21 10.66 9.35
C ALA A 20 5.27 9.33 10.13
N GLY A 21 4.19 9.02 10.85
CA GLY A 21 4.06 7.76 11.58
C GLY A 21 3.58 6.60 10.70
N VAL A 22 3.18 6.89 9.45
CA VAL A 22 2.72 5.88 8.48
C VAL A 22 2.87 6.41 7.05
N ARG A 23 3.22 5.51 6.12
CA ARG A 23 3.22 5.78 4.68
C ARG A 23 1.98 5.22 4.01
N LEU A 24 1.33 6.01 3.17
CA LEU A 24 0.15 5.61 2.41
C LEU A 24 0.50 5.54 0.91
N PHE A 25 0.69 4.33 0.40
CA PHE A 25 0.89 4.14 -1.04
C PHE A 25 -0.46 4.16 -1.74
N CYS A 26 -0.63 5.11 -2.67
CA CYS A 26 -1.92 5.37 -3.32
C CYS A 26 -1.89 4.94 -4.79
N LEU A 27 -2.67 3.93 -5.14
CA LEU A 27 -2.72 3.35 -6.48
C LEU A 27 -3.93 3.92 -7.25
N PRO A 28 -3.70 4.62 -8.37
CA PRO A 28 -4.75 5.38 -9.04
C PRO A 28 -5.76 4.49 -9.78
N TYR A 29 -6.93 5.06 -10.04
CA TYR A 29 -7.94 4.50 -10.93
C TYR A 29 -7.50 4.51 -12.41
N ALA A 30 -8.27 3.84 -13.26
CA ALA A 30 -8.01 3.78 -14.71
C ALA A 30 -7.95 5.18 -15.34
N GLY A 31 -6.93 5.46 -16.15
CA GLY A 31 -6.64 6.78 -16.72
C GLY A 31 -6.04 7.79 -15.73
N GLY A 32 -5.99 7.45 -14.43
CA GLY A 32 -5.41 8.29 -13.37
C GLY A 32 -3.92 8.07 -13.19
N GLY A 33 -3.23 9.12 -12.75
CA GLY A 33 -1.83 9.07 -12.31
C GLY A 33 -1.68 9.59 -10.87
N ALA A 34 -0.47 9.92 -10.48
CA ALA A 34 -0.19 10.38 -9.12
C ALA A 34 -0.95 11.65 -8.72
N SER A 35 -1.26 12.52 -9.70
CA SER A 35 -2.04 13.74 -9.52
C SER A 35 -3.45 13.52 -8.99
N ALA A 36 -4.02 12.31 -9.10
CA ALA A 36 -5.30 11.96 -8.49
C ALA A 36 -5.30 12.11 -6.96
N TYR A 37 -4.10 12.14 -6.36
CA TYR A 37 -3.88 12.21 -4.91
C TYR A 37 -3.26 13.55 -4.48
N HIS A 38 -3.24 14.57 -5.34
CA HIS A 38 -2.50 15.82 -5.07
C HIS A 38 -2.93 16.55 -3.79
N ASP A 39 -4.23 16.57 -3.47
CA ASP A 39 -4.78 17.23 -2.27
C ASP A 39 -4.68 16.39 -0.99
N TRP A 40 -4.33 15.11 -1.11
CA TRP A 40 -4.36 14.18 0.02
C TRP A 40 -3.31 14.48 1.10
N PRO A 41 -2.06 14.89 0.79
CA PRO A 41 -1.08 15.22 1.82
C PRO A 41 -1.50 16.37 2.74
N GLU A 42 -2.17 17.39 2.20
CA GLU A 42 -2.71 18.51 2.99
C GLU A 42 -3.90 18.02 3.81
N ALA A 43 -4.85 17.36 3.15
CA ALA A 43 -6.04 16.88 3.81
C ALA A 43 -5.71 15.90 4.95
N LEU A 44 -4.85 14.89 4.74
CA LEU A 44 -4.54 13.85 5.73
C LEU A 44 -3.61 14.34 6.85
N GLY A 45 -2.89 15.45 6.64
CA GLY A 45 -2.02 16.07 7.63
C GLY A 45 -0.60 15.50 7.66
N PRO A 46 0.30 16.11 8.46
CA PRO A 46 1.74 15.86 8.41
C PRO A 46 2.14 14.47 8.91
N GLU A 47 1.28 13.79 9.67
CA GLU A 47 1.60 12.49 10.23
C GLU A 47 1.48 11.34 9.21
N VAL A 48 0.97 11.61 8.00
CA VAL A 48 0.83 10.64 6.92
C VAL A 48 1.72 11.07 5.75
N ASP A 49 2.59 10.16 5.31
CA ASP A 49 3.37 10.31 4.10
C ASP A 49 2.59 9.72 2.92
N VAL A 50 1.97 10.55 2.09
CA VAL A 50 1.17 10.10 0.94
C VAL A 50 2.11 9.90 -0.25
N VAL A 51 2.19 8.65 -0.73
CA VAL A 51 3.13 8.25 -1.78
C VAL A 51 2.34 7.67 -2.95
N PRO A 52 1.90 8.51 -3.89
CA PRO A 52 1.11 8.06 -5.01
C PRO A 52 1.97 7.29 -6.03
N LEU A 53 1.38 6.26 -6.63
CA LEU A 53 1.98 5.52 -7.73
C LEU A 53 1.69 6.24 -9.07
N GLN A 54 2.70 6.35 -9.92
CA GLN A 54 2.64 6.91 -11.27
C GLN A 54 2.91 5.78 -12.28
N PRO A 55 1.85 5.19 -12.85
CA PRO A 55 2.03 4.18 -13.88
C PRO A 55 2.56 4.81 -15.20
N PRO A 56 3.12 4.01 -16.12
CA PRO A 56 3.63 4.52 -17.40
C PRO A 56 2.55 5.18 -18.27
N GLY A 57 2.97 6.04 -19.19
CA GLY A 57 2.12 6.74 -20.16
C GLY A 57 1.45 8.00 -19.63
N ARG A 58 1.84 8.48 -18.44
CA ARG A 58 1.21 9.64 -17.78
C ARG A 58 2.18 10.38 -16.88
N GLY A 59 1.90 11.67 -16.67
CA GLY A 59 2.75 12.55 -15.85
C GLY A 59 4.17 12.62 -16.40
N GLU A 60 5.16 12.50 -15.52
CA GLU A 60 6.59 12.45 -15.89
C GLU A 60 6.96 11.21 -16.69
N ARG A 61 6.11 10.18 -16.72
CA ARG A 61 6.29 8.94 -17.48
C ARG A 61 5.47 8.90 -18.77
N ARG A 62 5.07 10.07 -19.30
CA ARG A 62 4.16 10.17 -20.48
C ARG A 62 4.71 9.52 -21.76
N ASP A 63 6.03 9.47 -21.90
CA ASP A 63 6.69 8.95 -23.10
C ASP A 63 6.92 7.42 -23.01
N GLU A 64 6.61 6.80 -21.87
CA GLU A 64 6.66 5.35 -21.68
C GLU A 64 5.33 4.70 -22.11
N PRO A 65 5.35 3.51 -22.74
CA PRO A 65 4.13 2.82 -23.11
C PRO A 65 3.37 2.32 -21.87
N PRO A 66 2.04 2.52 -21.77
CA PRO A 66 1.23 1.92 -20.72
C PRO A 66 1.35 0.38 -20.70
N HIS A 67 1.37 -0.21 -19.51
CA HIS A 67 1.29 -1.66 -19.38
C HIS A 67 -0.03 -2.20 -19.96
N ARG A 68 0.06 -3.35 -20.62
CA ARG A 68 -1.07 -4.10 -21.20
C ARG A 68 -1.33 -5.43 -20.49
N ASP A 69 -0.55 -5.73 -19.45
CA ASP A 69 -0.62 -6.94 -18.66
C ASP A 69 -0.51 -6.59 -17.17
N MET A 70 -1.44 -7.12 -16.36
CA MET A 70 -1.56 -6.73 -14.95
C MET A 70 -0.38 -7.27 -14.14
N ALA A 71 0.07 -8.49 -14.43
CA ALA A 71 1.19 -9.11 -13.74
C ALA A 71 2.49 -8.32 -13.97
N ARG A 72 2.72 -7.82 -15.19
CA ARG A 72 3.84 -6.91 -15.49
C ARG A 72 3.74 -5.57 -14.77
N LEU A 73 2.58 -4.92 -14.78
CA LEU A 73 2.36 -3.68 -14.03
C LEU A 73 2.68 -3.86 -12.54
N VAL A 74 2.23 -4.96 -11.95
CA VAL A 74 2.42 -5.27 -10.53
C VAL A 74 3.87 -5.65 -10.22
N ALA A 75 4.52 -6.43 -11.08
CA ALA A 75 5.92 -6.83 -10.91
C ALA A 75 6.85 -5.60 -10.89
N ASP A 76 6.71 -4.72 -11.87
CA ASP A 76 7.53 -3.51 -11.99
C ASP A 76 7.23 -2.53 -10.85
N ALA A 77 5.95 -2.40 -10.46
CA ALA A 77 5.56 -1.61 -9.29
C ALA A 77 6.15 -2.17 -7.98
N ALA A 78 6.18 -3.50 -7.80
CA ALA A 78 6.76 -4.15 -6.63
C ALA A 78 8.28 -3.95 -6.56
N GLU A 79 8.97 -4.06 -7.70
CA GLU A 79 10.41 -3.79 -7.79
C GLU A 79 10.75 -2.33 -7.45
N ALA A 80 9.92 -1.38 -7.91
CA ALA A 80 10.09 0.02 -7.55
C ALA A 80 9.72 0.33 -6.09
N LEU A 81 8.79 -0.42 -5.51
CA LEU A 81 8.28 -0.21 -4.15
C LEU A 81 9.19 -0.82 -3.08
N ALA A 82 9.70 -2.04 -3.30
CA ALA A 82 10.43 -2.80 -2.29
C ALA A 82 11.63 -2.04 -1.68
N PRO A 83 12.48 -1.33 -2.45
CA PRO A 83 13.59 -0.52 -1.90
C PRO A 83 13.15 0.64 -1.01
N ARG A 84 11.87 1.04 -1.09
CA ARG A 84 11.27 2.11 -0.28
C ARG A 84 10.70 1.59 1.04
N LEU A 85 10.65 0.27 1.26
CA LEU A 85 10.17 -0.31 2.51
C LEU A 85 11.30 -0.27 3.56
N ASP A 86 11.47 0.91 4.15
CA ASP A 86 12.53 1.27 5.10
C ASP A 86 12.23 0.89 6.58
N GLY A 87 11.17 0.11 6.81
CA GLY A 87 10.67 -0.24 8.14
C GLY A 87 9.61 0.70 8.69
N THR A 88 9.33 1.83 8.03
CA THR A 88 8.17 2.67 8.38
C THR A 88 6.88 1.88 8.11
N PRO A 89 5.92 1.84 9.06
CA PRO A 89 4.62 1.21 8.83
C PRO A 89 3.94 1.80 7.60
N TYR A 90 3.32 0.97 6.79
CA TYR A 90 2.69 1.42 5.55
C TYR A 90 1.36 0.75 5.26
N VAL A 91 0.54 1.47 4.49
CA VAL A 91 -0.79 1.04 4.06
C VAL A 91 -0.85 1.14 2.55
N LEU A 92 -1.47 0.14 1.92
CA LEU A 92 -1.81 0.19 0.50
C LEU A 92 -3.25 0.68 0.35
N PHE A 93 -3.44 1.74 -0.43
CA PHE A 93 -4.76 2.23 -0.83
C PHE A 93 -4.89 2.14 -2.35
N GLY A 94 -6.01 1.58 -2.81
CA GLY A 94 -6.31 1.51 -4.23
C GLY A 94 -7.76 1.88 -4.54
N HIS A 95 -7.97 2.69 -5.57
CA HIS A 95 -9.30 3.07 -6.04
C HIS A 95 -9.60 2.52 -7.43
N SER A 96 -10.77 1.91 -7.63
CA SER A 96 -11.20 1.29 -8.88
C SER A 96 -10.11 0.32 -9.40
N MET A 97 -9.55 0.50 -10.60
CA MET A 97 -8.39 -0.28 -11.07
C MET A 97 -7.27 -0.38 -10.00
N GLY A 98 -6.96 0.72 -9.34
CA GLY A 98 -5.92 0.75 -8.31
C GLY A 98 -6.19 -0.18 -7.14
N ALA A 99 -7.45 -0.53 -6.85
CA ALA A 99 -7.80 -1.53 -5.83
C ALA A 99 -7.31 -2.93 -6.21
N LEU A 100 -7.44 -3.27 -7.49
CA LEU A 100 -6.94 -4.52 -8.04
C LEU A 100 -5.42 -4.56 -8.03
N VAL A 101 -4.77 -3.47 -8.49
CA VAL A 101 -3.31 -3.34 -8.44
C VAL A 101 -2.81 -3.40 -6.99
N ALA A 102 -3.52 -2.80 -6.03
CA ALA A 102 -3.11 -2.80 -4.62
C ALA A 102 -3.18 -4.18 -3.99
N TYR A 103 -4.21 -4.97 -4.33
CA TYR A 103 -4.33 -6.36 -3.90
C TYR A 103 -3.21 -7.23 -4.47
N GLU A 104 -3.01 -7.18 -5.79
CA GLU A 104 -1.96 -7.93 -6.48
C GLU A 104 -0.57 -7.54 -5.99
N LEU A 105 -0.35 -6.24 -5.74
CA LEU A 105 0.89 -5.74 -5.16
C LEU A 105 1.12 -6.29 -3.75
N ALA A 106 0.09 -6.37 -2.90
CA ALA A 106 0.20 -6.99 -1.58
C ALA A 106 0.58 -8.48 -1.67
N CYS A 107 -0.04 -9.23 -2.59
CA CYS A 107 0.31 -10.62 -2.86
C CYS A 107 1.76 -10.75 -3.33
N ARG A 108 2.18 -9.90 -4.29
CA ARG A 108 3.53 -9.92 -4.85
C ARG A 108 4.60 -9.57 -3.83
N LEU A 109 4.34 -8.57 -2.98
CA LEU A 109 5.26 -8.18 -1.90
C LEU A 109 5.48 -9.31 -0.89
N ARG A 110 4.43 -10.09 -0.59
CA ARG A 110 4.54 -11.30 0.24
C ARG A 110 5.43 -12.36 -0.42
N GLU A 111 5.25 -12.63 -1.71
CA GLU A 111 6.09 -13.58 -2.45
C GLU A 111 7.56 -13.18 -2.47
N LEU A 112 7.83 -11.88 -2.51
CA LEU A 112 9.19 -11.31 -2.42
C LEU A 112 9.76 -11.33 -0.99
N GLY A 113 9.01 -11.80 0.02
CA GLY A 113 9.46 -11.84 1.42
C GLY A 113 9.63 -10.46 2.05
N THR A 114 8.97 -9.42 1.51
CA THR A 114 9.04 -8.06 2.05
C THR A 114 8.11 -7.89 3.26
N THR A 115 8.32 -6.83 4.04
CA THR A 115 7.42 -6.47 5.14
C THR A 115 6.00 -6.27 4.64
N ALA A 116 5.03 -6.97 5.24
CA ALA A 116 3.63 -6.85 4.87
C ALA A 116 3.07 -5.44 5.20
N PRO A 117 2.09 -4.94 4.42
CA PRO A 117 1.35 -3.73 4.79
C PRO A 117 0.61 -3.92 6.11
N GLU A 118 0.50 -2.85 6.90
CA GLU A 118 -0.35 -2.81 8.10
C GLU A 118 -1.83 -2.98 7.77
N GLN A 119 -2.23 -2.55 6.57
CA GLN A 119 -3.60 -2.66 6.08
C GLN A 119 -3.66 -2.53 4.56
N LEU A 120 -4.62 -3.23 3.96
CA LEU A 120 -5.05 -3.02 2.58
C LEU A 120 -6.42 -2.31 2.57
N ILE A 121 -6.50 -1.17 1.89
CA ILE A 121 -7.75 -0.43 1.68
C ILE A 121 -8.08 -0.44 0.19
N VAL A 122 -9.19 -1.08 -0.16
CA VAL A 122 -9.71 -1.15 -1.54
C VAL A 122 -10.98 -0.34 -1.65
N SER A 123 -11.11 0.47 -2.70
CA SER A 123 -12.26 1.36 -2.90
C SER A 123 -12.88 1.17 -4.27
N SER A 124 -14.21 1.04 -4.31
CA SER A 124 -15.02 1.05 -5.54
C SER A 124 -14.53 0.05 -6.59
N HIS A 125 -14.23 -1.17 -6.16
CA HIS A 125 -13.90 -2.28 -7.06
C HIS A 125 -14.48 -3.59 -6.52
N ARG A 126 -14.92 -4.47 -7.43
CA ARG A 126 -15.35 -5.83 -7.06
C ARG A 126 -14.15 -6.63 -6.54
N ALA A 127 -14.42 -7.72 -5.83
CA ALA A 127 -13.35 -8.63 -5.42
C ALA A 127 -12.68 -9.26 -6.65
N PRO A 128 -11.36 -9.55 -6.62
CA PRO A 128 -10.57 -10.01 -7.77
C PRO A 128 -11.18 -11.14 -8.58
N GLN A 129 -11.80 -12.13 -7.93
CA GLN A 129 -12.45 -13.28 -8.55
C GLN A 129 -13.76 -12.94 -9.30
N ALA A 130 -14.35 -11.78 -9.03
CA ALA A 130 -15.63 -11.38 -9.61
C ALA A 130 -15.44 -10.58 -10.90
N ARG A 131 -15.90 -11.14 -12.02
CA ARG A 131 -15.90 -10.44 -13.31
C ARG A 131 -16.86 -9.26 -13.32
N TRP A 132 -16.56 -8.29 -14.18
CA TRP A 132 -17.48 -7.20 -14.46
C TRP A 132 -18.60 -7.69 -15.37
N PRO A 133 -19.89 -7.55 -14.99
CA PRO A 133 -21.01 -7.89 -15.86
C PRO A 133 -20.90 -7.19 -17.22
N GLY A 134 -21.06 -7.95 -18.31
CA GLY A 134 -20.96 -7.42 -19.68
C GLY A 134 -19.54 -7.32 -20.26
N TYR A 135 -18.50 -7.66 -19.48
CA TYR A 135 -17.13 -7.83 -19.98
C TYR A 135 -16.87 -9.34 -20.13
N THR A 136 -17.42 -9.91 -21.20
CA THR A 136 -17.25 -11.33 -21.56
C THR A 136 -16.02 -11.57 -22.42
N ASP A 137 -15.58 -10.53 -23.13
CA ASP A 137 -14.49 -10.57 -24.07
C ASP A 137 -13.29 -9.83 -23.46
N ASP A 138 -12.07 -10.23 -23.81
CA ASP A 138 -10.80 -9.60 -23.41
C ASP A 138 -10.62 -8.19 -24.04
N THR A 139 -11.71 -7.45 -24.21
CA THR A 139 -11.80 -6.15 -24.88
C THR A 139 -12.79 -5.24 -24.16
N VAL A 140 -12.62 -3.93 -24.34
CA VAL A 140 -13.52 -2.92 -23.82
C VAL A 140 -14.16 -2.21 -25.00
N SER A 141 -15.48 -2.26 -25.07
CA SER A 141 -16.24 -1.53 -26.08
C SER A 141 -16.18 -0.01 -25.83
N GLU A 142 -16.36 0.77 -26.90
CA GLU A 142 -16.48 2.24 -26.80
C GLU A 142 -17.61 2.67 -25.83
N THR A 143 -18.67 1.88 -25.72
CA THR A 143 -19.79 2.14 -24.79
C THR A 143 -19.34 2.02 -23.33
N GLN A 144 -18.58 0.97 -23.01
CA GLN A 144 -18.01 0.77 -21.67
C GLN A 144 -17.00 1.87 -21.30
N ALA A 145 -16.15 2.27 -22.26
CA ALA A 145 -15.25 3.40 -22.07
C ALA A 145 -16.03 4.72 -21.84
N ALA A 146 -17.10 4.95 -22.61
CA ALA A 146 -17.96 6.12 -22.46
C ALA A 146 -18.70 6.15 -21.11
N GLU A 147 -19.17 5.02 -20.61
CA GLU A 147 -19.78 4.91 -19.27
C GLU A 147 -18.80 5.29 -18.17
N MET A 148 -17.57 4.78 -18.23
CA MET A 148 -16.51 5.16 -17.30
C MET A 148 -16.19 6.66 -17.38
N LEU A 149 -16.03 7.22 -18.59
CA LEU A 149 -15.81 8.65 -18.81
C LEU A 149 -16.92 9.52 -18.19
N ARG A 150 -18.18 9.09 -18.29
CA ARG A 150 -19.32 9.78 -17.65
C ARG A 150 -19.20 9.82 -16.14
N LEU A 151 -18.75 8.73 -15.52
CA LEU A 151 -18.56 8.69 -14.07
C LEU A 151 -17.41 9.59 -13.59
N PHE A 152 -16.38 9.80 -14.42
CA PHE A 152 -15.31 10.76 -14.16
C PHE A 152 -15.79 12.22 -14.19
N ALA A 153 -16.67 12.55 -15.14
CA ALA A 153 -17.24 13.89 -15.34
C ALA A 153 -18.10 14.37 -14.15
N GLY A 154 -18.49 13.47 -13.24
CA GLY A 154 -19.31 13.78 -12.08
C GLY A 154 -20.82 13.71 -12.40
N PRO A 155 -21.69 14.20 -11.51
CA PRO A 155 -23.14 14.03 -11.64
C PRO A 155 -23.79 14.83 -12.78
N SER A 156 -23.03 15.70 -13.47
CA SER A 156 -23.55 16.46 -14.60
C SER A 156 -23.44 15.63 -15.89
N PRO A 157 -24.56 15.26 -16.54
CA PRO A 157 -24.54 14.53 -17.80
C PRO A 157 -23.89 15.31 -18.95
N ASP A 158 -23.77 16.63 -18.82
CA ASP A 158 -23.20 17.55 -19.82
C ASP A 158 -21.74 17.95 -19.51
N ALA A 159 -21.18 17.50 -18.38
CA ALA A 159 -19.78 17.77 -18.11
C ALA A 159 -18.92 17.05 -19.15
N PRO A 160 -17.97 17.74 -19.82
CA PRO A 160 -17.10 17.09 -20.78
C PRO A 160 -16.37 15.95 -20.07
N GLY A 161 -16.59 14.72 -20.54
CA GLY A 161 -15.81 13.56 -20.12
C GLY A 161 -14.32 13.82 -20.34
N PRO A 162 -13.41 13.07 -19.70
CA PRO A 162 -11.97 13.23 -19.88
C PRO A 162 -11.59 13.41 -21.36
N ALA A 163 -11.24 14.63 -21.72
CA ALA A 163 -10.92 15.02 -23.09
C ALA A 163 -9.41 14.90 -23.34
N GLY A 164 -9.02 14.81 -24.61
CA GLY A 164 -7.61 14.82 -25.01
C GLY A 164 -6.84 13.57 -24.57
N PRO A 165 -5.61 13.71 -24.03
CA PRO A 165 -4.65 12.62 -23.85
C PRO A 165 -5.06 11.56 -22.80
N VAL A 166 -6.06 11.84 -21.94
CA VAL A 166 -6.50 10.91 -20.89
C VAL A 166 -7.37 9.78 -21.45
N ARG A 167 -8.13 10.02 -22.52
CA ARG A 167 -9.07 9.03 -23.07
C ARG A 167 -8.38 7.74 -23.54
N PRO A 168 -7.29 7.77 -24.33
CA PRO A 168 -6.59 6.55 -24.74
C PRO A 168 -6.02 5.76 -23.55
N LEU A 169 -5.53 6.46 -22.53
CA LEU A 169 -5.01 5.84 -21.30
C LEU A 169 -6.12 5.16 -20.51
N LEU A 170 -7.27 5.82 -20.38
CA LEU A 170 -8.43 5.21 -19.74
C LEU A 170 -8.86 3.94 -20.45
N ILE A 171 -8.96 3.96 -21.78
CA ILE A 171 -9.32 2.77 -22.56
C ILE A 171 -8.30 1.65 -22.34
N SER A 172 -7.00 1.98 -22.36
CA SER A 172 -5.92 1.02 -22.10
C SER A 172 -6.05 0.37 -20.72
N ASP A 173 -6.21 1.18 -19.68
CA ASP A 173 -6.32 0.73 -18.29
C ASP A 173 -7.62 -0.05 -18.02
N LEU A 174 -8.74 0.32 -18.65
CA LEU A 174 -9.97 -0.48 -18.57
C LEU A 174 -9.82 -1.82 -19.28
N THR A 175 -9.11 -1.85 -20.41
CA THR A 175 -8.81 -3.09 -21.13
C THR A 175 -7.94 -4.01 -20.29
N LEU A 176 -6.97 -3.44 -19.57
CA LEU A 176 -6.17 -4.15 -18.59
C LEU A 176 -7.05 -4.82 -17.52
N CYS A 177 -8.03 -4.09 -16.97
CA CYS A 177 -8.97 -4.64 -15.99
C CYS A 177 -9.90 -5.71 -16.59
N ALA A 178 -10.36 -5.53 -17.82
CA ALA A 178 -11.25 -6.48 -18.50
C ALA A 178 -10.54 -7.82 -18.78
N ARG A 179 -9.26 -7.76 -19.16
CA ARG A 179 -8.39 -8.92 -19.40
C ARG A 179 -7.86 -9.58 -18.14
N TYR A 180 -8.05 -8.95 -16.98
CA TYR A 180 -7.53 -9.50 -15.75
C TYR A 180 -8.24 -10.83 -15.45
N HIS A 181 -7.42 -11.85 -15.19
CA HIS A 181 -7.86 -13.12 -14.69
C HIS A 181 -7.26 -13.32 -13.32
N HIS A 182 -8.13 -13.54 -12.35
CA HIS A 182 -7.71 -13.81 -11.00
C HIS A 182 -6.98 -15.15 -10.94
N HIS A 183 -5.78 -15.12 -10.38
CA HIS A 183 -5.05 -16.31 -9.96
C HIS A 183 -5.28 -16.52 -8.47
N ASP A 184 -5.57 -17.76 -8.08
CA ASP A 184 -5.77 -18.05 -6.67
C ASP A 184 -4.46 -17.80 -5.89
N HIS A 185 -4.58 -16.96 -4.86
CA HIS A 185 -3.53 -16.72 -3.88
C HIS A 185 -4.03 -17.19 -2.51
N ASP A 186 -3.09 -17.63 -1.66
CA ASP A 186 -3.41 -17.75 -0.24
C ASP A 186 -3.95 -16.41 0.28
N PRO A 187 -5.02 -16.40 1.08
CA PRO A 187 -5.55 -15.17 1.63
C PRO A 187 -4.47 -14.38 2.38
N LEU A 188 -4.50 -13.07 2.24
CA LEU A 188 -3.58 -12.18 2.94
C LEU A 188 -3.83 -12.25 4.46
N THR A 189 -2.85 -11.89 5.28
CA THR A 189 -2.99 -11.95 6.75
C THR A 189 -3.31 -10.59 7.38
N MET A 190 -3.12 -9.49 6.64
CA MET A 190 -3.36 -8.15 7.16
C MET A 190 -4.85 -7.75 7.09
N PRO A 191 -5.29 -6.76 7.89
CA PRO A 191 -6.60 -6.18 7.77
C PRO A 191 -6.93 -5.71 6.35
N LEU A 192 -8.15 -5.99 5.90
CA LEU A 192 -8.66 -5.57 4.59
C LEU A 192 -9.95 -4.77 4.78
N THR A 193 -9.95 -3.51 4.32
CA THR A 193 -11.14 -2.68 4.31
C THR A 193 -11.62 -2.41 2.89
N ALA A 194 -12.84 -2.83 2.57
CA ALA A 194 -13.52 -2.54 1.31
C ALA A 194 -14.47 -1.34 1.47
N LEU A 195 -14.15 -0.25 0.76
CA LEU A 195 -14.95 0.97 0.66
C LEU A 195 -15.76 0.96 -0.65
N GLY A 196 -16.96 1.51 -0.63
CA GLY A 196 -17.70 1.76 -1.89
C GLY A 196 -18.83 2.77 -1.75
N GLY A 197 -19.27 3.28 -2.88
CA GLY A 197 -20.41 4.19 -2.94
C GLY A 197 -21.72 3.45 -2.74
N ALA A 198 -22.61 3.99 -1.90
CA ALA A 198 -23.94 3.43 -1.68
C ALA A 198 -24.81 3.40 -2.95
N ARG A 199 -24.49 4.25 -3.94
CA ARG A 199 -25.16 4.37 -5.24
C ARG A 199 -24.19 4.18 -6.40
N ASP A 200 -23.14 3.38 -6.21
CA ASP A 200 -22.20 3.06 -7.29
C ASP A 200 -22.87 2.11 -8.30
N PRO A 201 -23.11 2.56 -9.55
CA PRO A 201 -23.73 1.72 -10.57
C PRO A 201 -22.79 0.60 -11.07
N LEU A 202 -21.48 0.82 -10.95
CA LEU A 202 -20.48 -0.11 -11.45
C LEU A 202 -20.13 -1.18 -10.42
N VAL A 203 -20.18 -0.85 -9.13
CA VAL A 203 -19.82 -1.76 -8.05
C VAL A 203 -20.96 -1.80 -7.03
N PRO A 204 -21.99 -2.64 -7.28
CA PRO A 204 -23.11 -2.74 -6.36
C PRO A 204 -22.63 -3.09 -4.94
N PRO A 205 -23.14 -2.45 -3.88
CA PRO A 205 -22.69 -2.65 -2.49
C PRO A 205 -22.60 -4.09 -2.01
N ALA A 206 -23.48 -4.97 -2.53
CA ALA A 206 -23.48 -6.39 -2.22
C ALA A 206 -22.19 -7.09 -2.67
N THR A 207 -21.58 -6.66 -3.78
CA THR A 207 -20.37 -7.27 -4.36
C THR A 207 -19.13 -7.07 -3.50
N LEU A 208 -19.09 -6.01 -2.68
CA LEU A 208 -17.94 -5.70 -1.81
C LEU A 208 -17.72 -6.76 -0.72
N ALA A 209 -18.75 -7.51 -0.33
CA ALA A 209 -18.61 -8.56 0.68
C ALA A 209 -17.71 -9.72 0.21
N ALA A 210 -17.59 -9.92 -1.12
CA ALA A 210 -16.75 -10.96 -1.71
C ALA A 210 -15.24 -10.74 -1.44
N TRP A 211 -14.82 -9.54 -1.03
CA TRP A 211 -13.44 -9.28 -0.59
C TRP A 211 -13.06 -10.03 0.69
N ARG A 212 -14.03 -10.49 1.49
CA ARG A 212 -13.79 -11.20 2.76
C ARG A 212 -12.88 -12.43 2.60
N VAL A 213 -12.96 -13.12 1.47
CA VAL A 213 -12.20 -14.36 1.23
C VAL A 213 -10.70 -14.10 1.02
N HIS A 214 -10.31 -12.86 0.72
CA HIS A 214 -8.94 -12.47 0.39
C HIS A 214 -8.08 -12.10 1.60
N THR A 215 -8.63 -12.23 2.80
CA THR A 215 -7.85 -12.07 4.03
C THR A 215 -8.29 -13.06 5.11
N THR A 216 -7.35 -13.58 5.89
CA THR A 216 -7.60 -14.25 7.17
C THR A 216 -7.68 -13.26 8.34
N GLY A 217 -7.18 -12.04 8.15
CA GLY A 217 -7.23 -10.94 9.11
C GLY A 217 -8.62 -10.27 9.20
N PRO A 218 -8.73 -9.19 9.99
CA PRO A 218 -9.97 -8.44 10.12
C PRO A 218 -10.46 -7.88 8.78
N PHE A 219 -11.69 -8.18 8.42
CA PHE A 219 -12.34 -7.62 7.23
C PHE A 219 -13.40 -6.60 7.63
N ARG A 220 -13.40 -5.44 6.96
CA ARG A 220 -14.43 -4.41 7.12
C ARG A 220 -14.99 -4.01 5.76
N ARG A 221 -16.31 -3.89 5.68
CA ARG A 221 -17.00 -3.27 4.54
C ARG A 221 -17.63 -1.96 5.00
N ARG A 222 -17.39 -0.86 4.30
CA ARG A 222 -18.00 0.44 4.61
C ARG A 222 -18.58 1.09 3.35
N LEU A 223 -19.88 1.38 3.40
CA LEU A 223 -20.55 2.15 2.37
C LEU A 223 -20.49 3.63 2.70
N LEU A 224 -20.18 4.42 1.69
CA LEU A 224 -20.08 5.87 1.76
C LEU A 224 -21.16 6.49 0.87
N PRO A 225 -21.71 7.67 1.21
CA PRO A 225 -22.66 8.32 0.32
C PRO A 225 -21.97 8.71 -0.99
N GLY A 226 -22.57 8.42 -2.14
CA GLY A 226 -22.00 8.75 -3.45
C GLY A 226 -22.08 7.59 -4.44
N GLY A 227 -21.57 7.83 -5.65
CA GLY A 227 -21.40 6.84 -6.70
C GLY A 227 -19.99 6.25 -6.71
N HIS A 228 -19.42 6.06 -7.89
CA HIS A 228 -18.12 5.40 -8.07
C HIS A 228 -16.94 6.09 -7.37
N PHE A 229 -16.97 7.42 -7.24
CA PHE A 229 -15.94 8.22 -6.56
C PHE A 229 -16.40 8.76 -5.20
N PRO A 230 -16.68 7.91 -4.19
CA PRO A 230 -17.26 8.35 -2.93
C PRO A 230 -16.30 9.16 -2.04
N LEU A 231 -15.01 9.19 -2.39
CA LEU A 231 -13.94 9.85 -1.63
C LEU A 231 -13.55 11.22 -2.19
N ARG A 232 -14.12 11.67 -3.32
CA ARG A 232 -13.69 12.87 -4.07
C ARG A 232 -13.57 14.14 -3.21
N ASP A 233 -14.32 14.24 -2.11
CA ASP A 233 -14.24 15.34 -1.14
C ASP A 233 -14.32 14.86 0.33
N ARG A 234 -13.99 13.57 0.56
CA ARG A 234 -14.29 12.89 1.84
C ARG A 234 -13.19 11.95 2.26
N LEU A 235 -12.11 12.50 2.79
CA LEU A 235 -10.97 11.72 3.27
C LEU A 235 -11.04 11.35 4.76
N ALA A 236 -12.05 11.80 5.49
CA ALA A 236 -12.26 11.40 6.89
C ALA A 236 -12.33 9.86 7.09
N PRO A 237 -12.99 9.07 6.22
CA PRO A 237 -12.95 7.61 6.30
C PRO A 237 -11.53 7.02 6.17
N VAL A 238 -10.72 7.55 5.25
CA VAL A 238 -9.34 7.09 5.06
C VAL A 238 -8.50 7.45 6.28
N ARG A 239 -8.58 8.71 6.74
CA ARG A 239 -7.85 9.17 7.94
C ARG A 239 -8.12 8.28 9.15
N GLU A 240 -9.37 7.89 9.36
CA GLU A 240 -9.75 7.03 10.48
C GLU A 240 -9.12 5.64 10.39
N LEU A 241 -9.13 5.05 9.20
CA LEU A 241 -8.50 3.75 8.95
C LEU A 241 -6.97 3.80 9.11
N LEU A 242 -6.34 4.94 8.87
CA LEU A 242 -4.90 5.13 9.09
C LEU A 242 -4.54 5.25 10.57
N ARG A 243 -5.44 5.76 11.41
CA ARG A 243 -5.20 5.81 12.87
C ARG A 243 -5.16 4.41 13.48
N THR A 244 -6.02 3.51 13.01
CA THR A 244 -6.06 2.13 13.47
C THR A 244 -4.91 1.27 12.96
N ALA A 245 -4.24 1.70 11.89
CA ALA A 245 -3.09 1.01 11.31
C ALA A 245 -1.75 1.43 11.94
N ARG A 246 -1.76 2.35 12.92
CA ARG A 246 -0.56 2.68 13.67
C ARG A 246 -0.35 1.63 14.76
N PRO A 247 0.87 1.12 14.96
CA PRO A 247 1.17 0.42 16.20
C PRO A 247 0.81 1.34 17.38
N ALA A 248 0.15 0.78 18.40
CA ALA A 248 -0.10 1.52 19.62
C ALA A 248 1.23 2.12 20.09
N GLN A 249 1.29 3.44 20.32
CA GLN A 249 2.46 4.02 20.96
C GLN A 249 2.72 3.22 22.24
N PRO A 250 3.95 2.78 22.52
CA PRO A 250 4.25 2.23 23.83
C PRO A 250 3.84 3.31 24.82
N ALA A 251 2.91 2.97 25.72
CA ALA A 251 2.43 3.89 26.75
C ALA A 251 3.66 4.54 27.37
N GLY A 252 3.80 5.86 27.16
CA GLY A 252 4.95 6.60 27.64
C GLY A 252 5.14 6.25 29.10
N ARG A 253 6.32 5.71 29.43
CA ARG A 253 6.69 5.46 30.82
C ARG A 253 6.42 6.77 31.57
N PRO A 254 5.59 6.78 32.63
CA PRO A 254 5.30 8.01 33.34
C PRO A 254 6.63 8.64 33.77
N PRO A 255 6.74 9.98 33.73
CA PRO A 255 7.97 10.67 34.10
C PRO A 255 8.39 10.17 35.47
N GLY A 256 9.61 9.62 35.53
CA GLY A 256 10.11 8.96 36.73
C GLY A 256 10.00 9.87 37.94
N GLU A 257 9.46 9.32 39.02
CA GLU A 257 9.54 9.96 40.34
C GLU A 257 11.00 10.38 40.60
N PRO A 258 11.22 11.60 41.09
CA PRO A 258 12.56 12.03 41.47
C PRO A 258 13.05 11.12 42.61
N ARG A 259 14.18 10.43 42.38
CA ARG A 259 14.88 9.70 43.45
C ARG A 259 15.16 10.68 44.60
N PRO A 260 14.87 10.31 45.86
CA PRO A 260 15.26 11.14 46.98
C PRO A 260 16.79 11.22 47.03
N ALA A 261 17.29 12.45 47.19
CA ALA A 261 18.68 12.73 47.43
C ALA A 261 19.08 12.12 48.78
N THR A 262 19.83 11.02 48.77
CA THR A 262 20.54 10.55 49.96
C THR A 262 21.83 11.32 50.10
N ALA A 263 21.85 12.18 51.12
CA ALA A 263 22.98 12.95 51.56
C ALA A 263 24.16 12.05 51.97
N ALA A 264 25.34 12.64 51.89
CA ALA A 264 26.63 12.08 52.25
C ALA A 264 26.68 11.60 53.72
N GLY A 265 27.33 10.46 53.94
CA GLY A 265 27.81 10.00 55.22
C GLY A 265 28.92 8.98 54.96
N GLY A 266 30.18 9.44 54.98
CA GLY A 266 31.33 8.61 54.68
C GLY A 266 31.74 7.68 55.82
N THR A 267 32.55 6.68 55.51
CA THR A 267 33.74 6.30 56.28
C THR A 267 34.62 5.33 55.48
N ARG A 268 35.93 5.62 55.56
CA ARG A 268 37.16 4.82 55.30
C ARG A 268 36.96 3.30 55.37
N GLY A 269 37.52 2.49 54.47
CA GLY A 269 38.95 2.12 54.44
C GLY A 269 39.12 0.61 54.16
N PRO A 270 40.34 0.09 53.93
CA PRO A 270 40.68 -0.73 52.75
C PRO A 270 41.10 -2.18 53.06
N HIS A 271 41.02 -3.13 52.10
CA HIS A 271 41.90 -4.31 51.97
C HIS A 271 41.67 -4.96 50.58
N ARG A 272 42.62 -4.87 49.63
CA ARG A 272 43.78 -5.74 49.33
C ARG A 272 43.45 -7.13 48.73
N HIS A 273 43.93 -7.29 47.49
CA HIS A 273 44.54 -8.48 46.83
C HIS A 273 43.80 -9.83 46.80
N HIS A 274 43.51 -10.32 45.59
CA HIS A 274 44.28 -11.44 45.04
C HIS A 274 44.21 -11.53 43.52
N ALA A 275 45.39 -11.63 42.89
CA ALA A 275 45.60 -12.06 41.52
C ALA A 275 45.96 -13.56 41.51
N ALA A 276 45.56 -14.29 40.46
CA ALA A 276 46.26 -15.45 39.86
C ALA A 276 45.46 -15.91 38.62
N ARG A 277 46.00 -15.72 37.41
CA ARG A 277 46.78 -16.68 36.59
C ARG A 277 45.91 -17.80 35.99
N ARG A 278 45.66 -17.74 34.66
CA ARG A 278 46.39 -18.42 33.55
C ARG A 278 46.09 -19.93 33.49
N THR A 279 45.52 -20.40 32.37
CA THR A 279 46.15 -21.29 31.36
C THR A 279 45.12 -21.84 30.34
N ARG A 280 45.37 -21.61 29.04
CA ARG A 280 45.27 -22.58 27.92
C ARG A 280 46.73 -22.95 27.56
N PRO A 281 47.11 -24.03 26.83
CA PRO A 281 46.42 -24.64 25.66
C PRO A 281 46.66 -26.19 25.50
N ALA A 282 46.55 -26.68 24.25
CA ALA A 282 46.87 -28.00 23.65
C ALA A 282 45.64 -28.93 23.44
N GLU A 283 45.22 -29.23 22.20
CA GLU A 283 45.78 -30.22 21.22
C GLU A 283 45.59 -31.66 21.77
N GLU A 284 45.19 -32.72 21.04
CA GLU A 284 45.24 -33.10 19.63
C GLU A 284 44.52 -34.47 19.46
N HIS A 285 44.32 -34.92 18.21
CA HIS A 285 44.08 -36.31 17.76
C HIS A 285 42.71 -36.97 18.09
N ASP A 286 42.06 -37.76 17.24
CA ASP A 286 42.52 -38.60 16.12
C ASP A 286 41.33 -39.00 15.20
N ARG A 287 41.61 -39.22 13.90
CA ARG A 287 41.09 -40.24 12.94
C ARG A 287 39.59 -40.60 12.88
N ALA A 288 39.02 -41.20 11.82
CA ALA A 288 39.31 -41.46 10.42
C ALA A 288 38.09 -42.27 9.90
N GLY A 289 37.93 -42.33 8.57
CA GLY A 289 37.09 -43.30 7.85
C GLY A 289 35.77 -42.69 7.37
N GLY A 290 35.36 -42.81 6.11
CA GLY A 290 35.84 -43.63 5.00
C GLY A 290 34.64 -43.88 4.07
N GLU A 291 34.83 -43.61 2.78
CA GLU A 291 34.20 -44.26 1.61
C GLU A 291 32.70 -44.64 1.67
N ARG A 292 31.85 -43.89 0.97
CA ARG A 292 31.35 -44.22 -0.38
C ARG A 292 30.36 -43.17 -0.89
#